data_AF-V8NS71-F1
#
_entry.id   AF-V8NS71-F1
#
_cell.length_a   1.000
_cell.length_b   1.000
_cell.length_c   1.000
_cell.angle_alpha   90.00
_cell.angle_beta   90.00
_cell.angle_gamma   90.00
#
_symmetry.space_group_name_H-M   'P 1'
#
loop_
_entity.id
_entity.type
_entity.pdbx_description
1 polymer ?
#
loop_
_entity_poly.entity_id
_entity_poly.type
_entity_poly.pdbx_seq_one_letter_code
_entity_poly.pdbx_strand_id
1 'polypeptide(L)'
;MVLIQAVQPTVAKWEMGKERKEGGSSRIEEACDIYARAANMFKMAKNWSAAGNAFCQAAQLHLQLQNKHDAAMSFVDAGNAFKKADPQEAINCLLRAIEIYTDMGRFTIAAKHHITIAEIYETELVDIEKAIAHYEQAADYYKGEESNSSANKCLLKVATYAAQLEQYQKAIEIYEQVGTSAMDSPLLKYSAKEYFFKAALCHFCIDMLNAKVWTINCWMLMRNRILTVTLNQ
;
A
#
# COMPACT_ATOMS: atom_id res chain seq x y z
N MET A 1 -20.30 10.76 -27.32
CA MET A 1 -21.42 11.67 -27.01
C MET A 1 -22.68 10.93 -26.53
N VAL A 2 -23.07 9.80 -27.15
CA VAL A 2 -24.27 9.02 -26.75
C VAL A 2 -24.20 8.42 -25.32
N LEU A 3 -23.02 7.99 -24.85
CA LEU A 3 -22.86 7.42 -23.50
C LEU A 3 -23.03 8.44 -22.36
N ILE A 4 -22.69 9.72 -22.58
CA ILE A 4 -22.82 10.78 -21.55
C ILE A 4 -24.30 11.18 -21.38
N GLN A 5 -25.09 11.14 -22.47
CA GLN A 5 -26.53 11.40 -22.41
C GLN A 5 -27.33 10.28 -21.72
N ALA A 6 -26.80 9.07 -21.59
CA ALA A 6 -27.46 7.97 -20.87
C ALA A 6 -27.18 7.97 -19.35
N VAL A 7 -26.14 8.70 -18.91
CA VAL A 7 -25.77 8.86 -17.49
C VAL A 7 -26.60 9.95 -16.80
N GLN A 8 -26.91 11.04 -17.49
CA GLN A 8 -27.75 12.12 -16.96
C GLN A 8 -29.13 11.65 -16.48
N PRO A 9 -29.88 10.77 -17.20
CA PRO A 9 -31.17 10.28 -16.73
C PRO A 9 -31.08 9.26 -15.59
N THR A 10 -29.96 8.55 -15.41
CA THR A 10 -29.78 7.68 -14.24
C THR A 10 -29.51 8.50 -12.99
N VAL A 11 -28.62 9.51 -13.05
CA VAL A 11 -28.37 10.45 -11.94
C VAL A 11 -29.61 11.29 -11.60
N ALA A 12 -30.36 11.76 -12.60
CA ALA A 12 -31.61 12.50 -12.39
C ALA A 12 -32.73 11.65 -11.75
N LYS A 13 -32.75 10.32 -12.00
CA LYS A 13 -33.66 9.40 -11.32
C LYS A 13 -33.39 9.31 -9.81
N TRP A 14 -32.17 9.58 -9.37
CA TRP A 14 -31.79 9.59 -7.95
C TRP A 14 -32.20 10.85 -7.22
N GLU A 15 -32.04 12.02 -7.83
CA GLU A 15 -32.45 13.28 -7.22
C GLU A 15 -33.97 13.31 -6.94
N MET A 16 -34.77 12.65 -7.80
CA MET A 16 -36.22 12.49 -7.59
C MET A 16 -36.61 11.46 -6.51
N GLY A 17 -35.68 10.64 -6.00
CA GLY A 17 -35.97 9.59 -5.00
C GLY A 17 -35.85 10.05 -3.53
N LYS A 18 -35.46 11.31 -3.28
CA LYS A 18 -35.18 11.82 -1.92
C LYS A 18 -36.41 12.01 -1.02
N GLU A 19 -37.63 11.96 -1.56
CA GLU A 19 -38.86 12.16 -0.80
C GLU A 19 -39.74 10.91 -0.77
N ARG A 20 -39.47 10.00 0.19
CA ARG A 20 -40.49 9.24 0.94
C ARG A 20 -39.83 8.15 1.80
N LYS A 21 -39.81 8.39 3.11
CA LYS A 21 -39.57 7.38 4.13
C LYS A 21 -40.66 6.30 4.05
N GLU A 22 -40.24 5.03 3.99
CA GLU A 22 -40.93 3.80 4.43
C GLU A 22 -40.63 2.63 3.46
N GLY A 23 -39.83 1.67 3.93
CA GLY A 23 -39.33 0.50 3.19
C GLY A 23 -37.80 0.51 2.99
N GLY A 24 -37.03 0.46 4.10
CA GLY A 24 -35.61 0.85 4.12
C GLY A 24 -34.62 -0.09 3.43
N SER A 25 -34.74 -1.42 3.55
CA SER A 25 -33.68 -2.34 3.09
C SER A 25 -33.71 -2.57 1.58
N SER A 26 -34.88 -2.93 1.02
CA SER A 26 -35.03 -3.26 -0.40
C SER A 26 -34.76 -2.06 -1.32
N ARG A 27 -35.05 -0.82 -0.89
CA ARG A 27 -34.70 0.38 -1.66
C ARG A 27 -33.20 0.67 -1.66
N ILE A 28 -32.47 0.33 -0.59
CA ILE A 28 -31.02 0.54 -0.52
C ILE A 28 -30.30 -0.48 -1.42
N GLU A 29 -30.83 -1.71 -1.54
CA GLU A 29 -30.30 -2.72 -2.46
C GLU A 29 -30.50 -2.32 -3.93
N GLU A 30 -31.72 -1.90 -4.31
CA GLU A 30 -31.98 -1.37 -5.66
C GLU A 30 -31.09 -0.15 -5.98
N ALA A 31 -30.88 0.69 -4.98
CA ALA A 31 -29.99 1.83 -5.02
C ALA A 31 -28.53 1.40 -5.31
N CYS A 32 -27.99 0.41 -4.59
CA CYS A 32 -26.65 -0.12 -4.89
C CYS A 32 -26.53 -0.58 -6.34
N ASP A 33 -27.51 -1.33 -6.86
CA ASP A 33 -27.49 -1.85 -8.23
C ASP A 33 -27.54 -0.75 -9.29
N ILE A 34 -28.24 0.35 -9.03
CA ILE A 34 -28.26 1.49 -9.95
C ILE A 34 -26.90 2.20 -9.93
N TYR A 35 -26.26 2.39 -8.77
CA TYR A 35 -24.93 3.00 -8.71
C TYR A 35 -23.86 2.13 -9.36
N ALA A 36 -23.88 0.81 -9.15
CA ALA A 36 -22.96 -0.12 -9.80
C ALA A 36 -23.11 -0.08 -11.34
N ARG A 37 -24.35 -0.02 -11.85
CA ARG A 37 -24.61 0.16 -13.28
C ARG A 37 -24.10 1.51 -13.80
N ALA A 38 -24.39 2.60 -13.09
CA ALA A 38 -23.91 3.93 -13.47
C ALA A 38 -22.37 3.97 -13.52
N ALA A 39 -21.71 3.41 -12.52
CA ALA A 39 -20.25 3.33 -12.45
C ALA A 39 -19.65 2.55 -13.63
N ASN A 40 -20.27 1.44 -14.04
CA ASN A 40 -19.87 0.70 -15.25
C ASN A 40 -20.05 1.54 -16.53
N MET A 41 -21.12 2.32 -16.64
CA MET A 41 -21.30 3.24 -17.77
C MET A 41 -20.25 4.37 -17.78
N PHE A 42 -19.87 4.88 -16.61
CA PHE A 42 -18.77 5.85 -16.48
C PHE A 42 -17.41 5.26 -16.89
N LYS A 43 -17.13 3.99 -16.55
CA LYS A 43 -15.95 3.27 -17.05
C LYS A 43 -15.95 3.17 -18.57
N MET A 44 -17.09 2.87 -19.19
CA MET A 44 -17.22 2.86 -20.66
C MET A 44 -16.99 4.24 -21.28
N ALA A 45 -17.44 5.30 -20.60
CA ALA A 45 -17.22 6.68 -21.02
C ALA A 45 -15.78 7.19 -20.75
N LYS A 46 -14.90 6.35 -20.19
CA LYS A 46 -13.53 6.69 -19.73
C LYS A 46 -13.47 7.81 -18.69
N ASN A 47 -14.59 8.09 -18.02
CA ASN A 47 -14.62 9.04 -16.92
C ASN A 47 -14.36 8.29 -15.60
N TRP A 48 -13.09 8.11 -15.28
CA TRP A 48 -12.64 7.28 -14.17
C TRP A 48 -12.92 7.88 -12.79
N SER A 49 -12.84 9.20 -12.64
CA SER A 49 -13.11 9.89 -11.36
C SER A 49 -14.59 9.81 -10.98
N ALA A 50 -15.50 10.06 -11.94
CA ALA A 50 -16.93 9.91 -11.71
C ALA A 50 -17.34 8.44 -11.45
N ALA A 51 -16.70 7.48 -12.12
CA ALA A 51 -16.91 6.05 -11.86
C ALA A 51 -16.53 5.68 -10.43
N GLY A 52 -15.35 6.11 -9.97
CA GLY A 52 -14.87 5.86 -8.61
C GLY A 52 -15.83 6.42 -7.56
N ASN A 53 -16.30 7.66 -7.73
CA ASN A 53 -17.27 8.29 -6.82
C ASN A 53 -18.59 7.51 -6.75
N ALA A 54 -19.09 7.03 -7.88
CA ALA A 54 -20.30 6.21 -7.93
C ALA A 54 -20.11 4.86 -7.20
N PHE A 55 -18.95 4.21 -7.34
CA PHE A 55 -18.63 3.00 -6.58
C PHE A 55 -18.47 3.28 -5.08
N CYS A 56 -17.89 4.42 -4.68
CA CYS A 56 -17.83 4.81 -3.27
C CYS A 56 -19.22 4.99 -2.65
N GLN A 57 -20.16 5.59 -3.40
CA GLN A 57 -21.54 5.73 -2.96
C GLN A 57 -22.23 4.37 -2.84
N ALA A 58 -22.06 3.48 -3.83
CA ALA A 58 -22.55 2.10 -3.74
C ALA A 58 -21.99 1.36 -2.52
N ALA A 59 -20.68 1.48 -2.27
CA ALA A 59 -20.02 0.83 -1.15
C ALA A 59 -20.53 1.33 0.21
N GLN A 60 -20.81 2.64 0.34
CA GLN A 60 -21.40 3.21 1.56
C GLN A 60 -22.82 2.69 1.81
N LEU A 61 -23.62 2.51 0.76
CA LEU A 61 -24.95 1.91 0.88
C LEU A 61 -24.88 0.42 1.25
N HIS A 62 -23.92 -0.33 0.69
CA HIS A 62 -23.67 -1.71 1.11
C HIS A 62 -23.27 -1.84 2.58
N LEU A 63 -22.53 -0.86 3.12
CA LEU A 63 -22.24 -0.81 4.56
C LEU A 63 -23.51 -0.58 5.40
N GLN A 64 -24.44 0.26 4.93
CA GLN A 64 -25.72 0.49 5.61
C GLN A 64 -26.59 -0.78 5.64
N LEU A 65 -26.50 -1.60 4.59
CA LEU A 65 -27.15 -2.92 4.49
C LEU A 65 -26.46 -4.01 5.34
N GLN A 66 -25.36 -3.69 6.03
CA GLN A 66 -24.48 -4.64 6.72
C GLN A 66 -23.84 -5.72 5.82
N ASN A 67 -23.89 -5.56 4.49
CA ASN A 67 -23.21 -6.45 3.55
C ASN A 67 -21.73 -6.05 3.41
N LYS A 68 -20.93 -6.38 4.43
CA LYS A 68 -19.50 -6.02 4.52
C LYS A 68 -18.69 -6.53 3.32
N HIS A 69 -18.95 -7.77 2.88
CA HIS A 69 -18.20 -8.38 1.77
C HIS A 69 -18.36 -7.62 0.45
N ASP A 70 -19.60 -7.28 0.09
CA ASP A 70 -19.90 -6.60 -1.17
C ASP A 70 -19.52 -5.11 -1.11
N ALA A 71 -19.59 -4.50 0.08
CA ALA A 71 -19.03 -3.19 0.33
C ALA A 71 -17.52 -3.15 0.06
N ALA A 72 -16.76 -4.14 0.57
CA ALA A 72 -15.33 -4.23 0.35
C ALA A 72 -14.98 -4.39 -1.15
N MET A 73 -15.71 -5.26 -1.87
CA MET A 73 -15.55 -5.40 -3.33
C MET A 73 -15.80 -4.08 -4.07
N SER A 74 -16.87 -3.37 -3.71
CA SER A 74 -17.20 -2.08 -4.32
C SER A 74 -16.11 -1.02 -4.07
N PHE A 75 -15.48 -1.01 -2.89
CA PHE A 75 -14.33 -0.14 -2.61
C PHE A 75 -13.08 -0.52 -3.42
N VAL A 76 -12.84 -1.81 -3.64
CA VAL A 76 -11.74 -2.26 -4.50
C VAL A 76 -11.97 -1.85 -5.96
N ASP A 77 -13.20 -1.97 -6.46
CA ASP A 77 -13.57 -1.49 -7.80
C ASP A 77 -13.45 0.03 -7.94
N ALA A 78 -13.81 0.78 -6.89
CA ALA A 78 -13.55 2.21 -6.81
C ALA A 78 -12.06 2.52 -6.88
N GLY A 79 -11.24 1.83 -6.07
CA GLY A 79 -9.77 1.98 -6.06
C GLY A 79 -9.14 1.69 -7.43
N ASN A 80 -9.62 0.67 -8.14
CA ASN A 80 -9.16 0.34 -9.48
C ASN A 80 -9.51 1.43 -10.52
N ALA A 81 -10.67 2.10 -10.37
CA ALA A 81 -11.04 3.23 -11.20
C ALA A 81 -10.18 4.46 -10.87
N PHE A 82 -10.04 4.79 -9.58
CA PHE A 82 -9.26 5.94 -9.13
C PHE A 82 -7.78 5.81 -9.41
N LYS A 83 -7.20 4.60 -9.45
CA LYS A 83 -5.78 4.39 -9.81
C LYS A 83 -5.40 5.04 -11.15
N LYS A 84 -6.36 5.23 -12.07
CA LYS A 84 -6.15 5.90 -13.37
C LYS A 84 -6.47 7.40 -13.38
N ALA A 85 -7.15 7.91 -12.37
CA ALA A 85 -7.56 9.31 -12.26
C ALA A 85 -6.75 10.03 -11.19
N ASP A 86 -6.90 9.57 -9.94
CA ASP A 86 -6.40 10.22 -8.74
C ASP A 86 -5.85 9.15 -7.76
N PRO A 87 -4.52 9.04 -7.62
CA PRO A 87 -3.90 7.98 -6.80
C PRO A 87 -4.17 8.14 -5.30
N GLN A 88 -4.36 9.37 -4.82
CA GLN A 88 -4.65 9.66 -3.40
C GLN A 88 -6.02 9.10 -2.97
N GLU A 89 -7.06 9.35 -3.76
CA GLU A 89 -8.40 8.81 -3.50
C GLU A 89 -8.44 7.29 -3.66
N ALA A 90 -7.63 6.74 -4.58
CA ALA A 90 -7.48 5.30 -4.72
C ALA A 90 -6.95 4.65 -3.43
N ILE A 91 -5.93 5.25 -2.80
CA ILE A 91 -5.37 4.77 -1.53
C ILE A 91 -6.44 4.82 -0.44
N ASN A 92 -7.18 5.92 -0.30
CA ASN A 92 -8.24 6.04 0.69
C ASN A 92 -9.32 4.95 0.52
N CYS A 93 -9.73 4.68 -0.72
CA CYS A 93 -10.69 3.62 -1.02
C CYS A 93 -10.15 2.22 -0.67
N LEU A 94 -8.88 1.95 -0.98
CA LEU A 94 -8.24 0.67 -0.66
C LEU A 94 -8.02 0.50 0.85
N LEU A 95 -7.69 1.56 1.59
CA LEU A 95 -7.58 1.52 3.06
C LEU A 95 -8.93 1.15 3.70
N ARG A 96 -10.01 1.76 3.24
CA ARG A 96 -11.37 1.38 3.68
C ARG A 96 -11.72 -0.07 3.37
N ALA A 97 -11.29 -0.58 2.21
CA ALA A 97 -11.49 -1.99 1.86
C ALA A 97 -10.69 -2.91 2.80
N ILE A 98 -9.46 -2.55 3.14
CA ILE A 98 -8.60 -3.28 4.07
C ILE A 98 -9.26 -3.38 5.44
N GLU A 99 -9.76 -2.27 6.00
CA GLU A 99 -10.45 -2.26 7.31
C GLU A 99 -11.61 -3.28 7.34
N ILE A 100 -12.38 -3.34 6.26
CA ILE A 100 -13.48 -4.31 6.15
C ILE A 100 -12.95 -5.75 6.04
N TYR A 101 -11.90 -5.98 5.25
CA TYR A 101 -11.30 -7.32 5.13
C TYR A 101 -10.64 -7.79 6.43
N THR A 102 -10.03 -6.88 7.20
CA THR A 102 -9.48 -7.18 8.53
C THR A 102 -10.58 -7.51 9.53
N ASP A 103 -11.70 -6.77 9.53
CA ASP A 103 -12.88 -7.07 10.35
C ASP A 103 -13.47 -8.45 10.04
N MET A 104 -13.41 -8.86 8.78
CA MET A 104 -13.89 -10.17 8.32
C MET A 104 -12.91 -11.32 8.60
N GLY A 105 -11.71 -11.04 9.09
CA GLY A 105 -10.65 -12.03 9.30
C GLY A 105 -10.01 -12.57 8.02
N ARG A 106 -10.11 -11.85 6.89
CA ARG A 106 -9.56 -12.24 5.57
C ARG A 106 -8.21 -11.55 5.33
N PHE A 107 -7.20 -11.93 6.10
CA PHE A 107 -5.87 -11.30 6.07
C PHE A 107 -5.12 -11.52 4.75
N THR A 108 -5.27 -12.68 4.10
CA THR A 108 -4.75 -12.96 2.74
C THR A 108 -5.11 -11.87 1.73
N ILE A 109 -6.35 -11.39 1.76
CA ILE A 109 -6.89 -10.40 0.81
C ILE A 109 -6.45 -9.00 1.22
N ALA A 110 -6.54 -8.69 2.52
CA ALA A 110 -6.03 -7.43 3.06
C ALA A 110 -4.55 -7.20 2.70
N ALA A 111 -3.71 -8.23 2.84
CA ALA A 111 -2.29 -8.17 2.49
C ALA A 111 -2.05 -7.88 1.00
N LYS A 112 -2.88 -8.44 0.10
CA LYS A 112 -2.81 -8.11 -1.35
C LYS A 112 -3.13 -6.64 -1.61
N HIS A 113 -4.11 -6.09 -0.91
CA HIS A 113 -4.45 -4.68 -1.04
C HIS A 113 -3.38 -3.76 -0.43
N HIS A 114 -2.74 -4.15 0.68
CA HIS A 114 -1.57 -3.44 1.21
C HIS A 114 -0.40 -3.38 0.22
N ILE A 115 -0.10 -4.50 -0.47
CA ILE A 115 0.90 -4.51 -1.57
C ILE A 115 0.48 -3.51 -2.66
N THR A 116 -0.80 -3.51 -3.04
CA THR A 116 -1.29 -2.63 -4.11
C THR A 116 -1.20 -1.16 -3.73
N ILE A 117 -1.49 -0.81 -2.46
CA ILE A 117 -1.31 0.55 -1.92
C ILE A 117 0.16 0.95 -1.97
N ALA A 118 1.05 0.06 -1.54
CA ALA A 118 2.48 0.33 -1.55
C ALA A 118 3.01 0.54 -2.97
N GLU A 119 2.55 -0.25 -3.96
CA GLU A 119 2.86 -0.03 -5.38
C GLU A 119 2.37 1.34 -5.89
N ILE A 120 1.22 1.84 -5.42
CA ILE A 120 0.74 3.19 -5.78
C ILE A 120 1.64 4.28 -5.18
N TYR A 121 2.09 4.10 -3.93
CA TYR A 121 3.06 5.00 -3.31
C TYR A 121 4.40 5.01 -4.04
N GLU A 122 4.85 3.86 -4.56
CA GLU A 122 6.06 3.76 -5.38
C GLU A 122 5.93 4.55 -6.70
N THR A 123 4.83 4.37 -7.44
CA THR A 123 4.73 4.88 -8.81
C THR A 123 4.33 6.35 -8.89
N GLU A 124 3.39 6.80 -8.07
CA GLU A 124 2.72 8.09 -8.27
C GLU A 124 3.14 9.17 -7.26
N LEU A 125 3.45 8.77 -6.03
CA LEU A 125 3.66 9.71 -4.91
C LEU A 125 5.12 9.79 -4.46
N VAL A 126 5.94 8.79 -4.81
CA VAL A 126 7.36 8.66 -4.48
C VAL A 126 7.60 8.84 -2.97
N ASP A 127 6.64 8.40 -2.15
CA ASP A 127 6.73 8.41 -0.69
C ASP A 127 7.17 7.02 -0.23
N ILE A 128 8.49 6.81 -0.26
CA ILE A 128 9.14 5.50 -0.03
C ILE A 128 8.96 5.07 1.44
N GLU A 129 8.92 6.02 2.38
CA GLU A 129 8.77 5.72 3.82
C GLU A 129 7.40 5.07 4.11
N LYS A 130 6.32 5.63 3.57
CA LYS A 130 4.98 5.05 3.74
C LYS A 130 4.81 3.74 2.99
N ALA A 131 5.44 3.60 1.82
CA ALA A 131 5.44 2.34 1.08
C ALA A 131 6.06 1.20 1.91
N ILE A 132 7.18 1.46 2.60
CA ILE A 132 7.82 0.49 3.50
C ILE A 132 6.87 0.04 4.60
N ALA A 133 6.21 0.98 5.29
CA ALA A 133 5.29 0.65 6.38
C ALA A 133 4.15 -0.28 5.92
N HIS A 134 3.59 -0.05 4.73
CA HIS A 134 2.55 -0.91 4.17
C HIS A 134 3.07 -2.26 3.69
N TYR A 135 4.29 -2.33 3.14
CA TYR A 135 4.91 -3.61 2.79
C TYR A 135 5.28 -4.45 4.01
N GLU A 136 5.73 -3.83 5.10
CA GLU A 136 5.99 -4.50 6.38
C GLU A 136 4.68 -5.09 6.95
N GLN A 137 3.61 -4.29 7.01
CA GLN A 137 2.29 -4.79 7.42
C GLN A 137 1.80 -5.95 6.55
N ALA A 138 1.97 -5.86 5.22
CA ALA A 138 1.62 -6.96 4.32
C ALA A 138 2.45 -8.23 4.58
N ALA A 139 3.74 -8.09 4.88
CA ALA A 139 4.61 -9.21 5.20
C ALA A 139 4.18 -9.90 6.49
N ASP A 140 3.80 -9.14 7.52
CA ASP A 140 3.32 -9.68 8.79
C ASP A 140 2.02 -10.47 8.63
N TYR A 141 1.08 -9.96 7.83
CA TYR A 141 -0.15 -10.71 7.51
C TYR A 141 0.14 -12.04 6.80
N TYR A 142 1.05 -12.05 5.82
CA TYR A 142 1.41 -13.30 5.14
C TYR A 142 2.18 -14.28 6.03
N LYS A 143 3.00 -13.77 6.96
CA LYS A 143 3.73 -14.59 7.92
C LYS A 143 2.78 -15.26 8.91
N GLY A 144 1.72 -14.55 9.34
CA GLY A 144 0.67 -15.09 10.21
C GLY A 144 -0.17 -16.21 9.55
N GLU A 145 -0.34 -16.16 8.24
CA GLU A 145 -1.06 -17.19 7.46
C GLU A 145 -0.13 -18.30 6.90
N GLU A 146 1.11 -18.42 7.40
CA GLU A 146 2.13 -19.39 6.96
C GLU A 146 2.53 -19.31 5.47
N SER A 147 2.17 -18.21 4.78
CA SER A 147 2.50 -17.97 3.37
C SER A 147 3.91 -17.37 3.21
N ASN A 148 4.94 -18.14 3.57
CA ASN A 148 6.33 -17.69 3.56
C ASN A 148 6.83 -17.18 2.19
N SER A 149 6.35 -17.76 1.09
CA SER A 149 6.74 -17.31 -0.26
C SER A 149 6.28 -15.89 -0.58
N SER A 150 5.05 -15.55 -0.19
CA SER A 150 4.47 -14.22 -0.40
C SER A 150 5.08 -13.20 0.55
N ALA A 151 5.29 -13.59 1.82
CA ALA A 151 5.96 -12.77 2.82
C ALA A 151 7.38 -12.39 2.36
N ASN A 152 8.16 -13.36 1.88
CA ASN A 152 9.52 -13.12 1.37
C ASN A 152 9.51 -12.11 0.21
N LYS A 153 8.52 -12.15 -0.69
CA LYS A 153 8.40 -11.17 -1.78
C LYS A 153 8.20 -9.74 -1.26
N CYS A 154 7.36 -9.55 -0.24
CA CYS A 154 7.14 -8.25 0.40
C CYS A 154 8.40 -7.78 1.14
N LEU A 155 9.02 -8.65 1.94
CA LEU A 155 10.23 -8.33 2.71
C LEU A 155 11.39 -7.91 1.82
N LEU A 156 11.56 -8.55 0.65
CA LEU A 156 12.59 -8.15 -0.31
C LEU A 156 12.36 -6.73 -0.83
N LYS A 157 11.10 -6.33 -1.06
CA LYS A 157 10.75 -4.96 -1.45
C LYS A 157 11.06 -3.98 -0.32
N VAL A 158 10.67 -4.30 0.91
CA VAL A 158 11.04 -3.50 2.11
C VAL A 158 12.55 -3.29 2.17
N ALA A 159 13.34 -4.36 2.06
CA ALA A 159 14.78 -4.28 2.16
C ALA A 159 15.40 -3.43 1.04
N THR A 160 14.88 -3.53 -0.20
CA THR A 160 15.37 -2.67 -1.30
C THR A 160 15.10 -1.19 -1.06
N TYR A 161 13.94 -0.83 -0.50
CA TYR A 161 13.59 0.56 -0.22
C TYR A 161 14.27 1.09 1.04
N ALA A 162 14.42 0.26 2.07
CA ALA A 162 15.20 0.60 3.26
C ALA A 162 16.66 0.90 2.89
N ALA A 163 17.25 0.15 1.95
CA ALA A 163 18.59 0.42 1.44
C ALA A 163 18.67 1.75 0.66
N GLN A 164 17.60 2.18 -0.02
CA GLN A 164 17.54 3.48 -0.70
C GLN A 164 17.42 4.64 0.29
N LEU A 165 16.74 4.44 1.42
CA LEU A 165 16.62 5.41 2.53
C LEU A 165 17.83 5.41 3.47
N GLU A 166 18.95 4.80 3.07
CA GLU A 166 20.18 4.67 3.87
C GLU A 166 20.01 3.91 5.21
N GLN A 167 18.87 3.23 5.42
CA GLN A 167 18.61 2.37 6.58
C GLN A 167 19.20 0.97 6.37
N TYR A 168 20.52 0.91 6.10
CA TYR A 168 21.22 -0.32 5.78
C TYR A 168 21.14 -1.38 6.88
N GLN A 169 21.13 -0.95 8.16
CA GLN A 169 21.05 -1.88 9.29
C GLN A 169 19.76 -2.72 9.26
N LYS A 170 18.61 -2.08 9.03
CA LYS A 170 17.33 -2.77 8.91
C LYS A 170 17.28 -3.66 7.67
N ALA A 171 17.81 -3.18 6.54
CA ALA A 171 17.84 -3.95 5.30
C ALA A 171 18.64 -5.25 5.45
N ILE A 172 19.75 -5.24 6.17
CA ILE A 172 20.57 -6.43 6.47
C ILE A 172 19.77 -7.46 7.25
N GLU A 173 19.15 -7.04 8.36
CA GLU A 173 18.37 -7.94 9.21
C GLU A 173 17.27 -8.64 8.40
N ILE A 174 16.60 -7.90 7.51
CA ILE A 174 15.56 -8.45 6.64
C ILE A 174 16.17 -9.41 5.60
N TYR A 175 17.28 -9.07 4.96
CA TYR A 175 17.93 -9.96 3.98
C TYR A 175 18.46 -11.24 4.61
N GLU A 176 18.97 -11.20 5.84
CA GLU A 176 19.41 -12.39 6.58
C GLU A 176 18.23 -13.28 6.96
N GLN A 177 17.12 -12.69 7.40
CA GLN A 177 15.89 -13.42 7.71
C GLN A 177 15.30 -14.10 6.47
N VAL A 178 15.23 -13.39 5.34
CA VAL A 178 14.75 -13.98 4.08
C VAL A 178 15.74 -15.00 3.52
N GLY A 179 17.05 -14.79 3.71
CA GLY A 179 18.09 -15.73 3.33
C GLY A 179 18.01 -17.05 4.10
N THR A 180 17.79 -17.00 5.40
CA THR A 180 17.60 -18.19 6.24
C THR A 180 16.31 -18.93 5.89
N SER A 181 15.18 -18.23 5.74
CA SER A 181 13.92 -18.86 5.33
C SER A 181 13.97 -19.48 3.93
N ALA A 182 14.78 -18.91 3.02
CA ALA A 182 15.02 -19.45 1.68
C ALA A 182 15.90 -20.71 1.68
N MET A 183 16.78 -20.88 2.68
CA MET A 183 17.67 -22.06 2.77
C MET A 183 16.91 -23.34 3.15
N ASP A 184 15.80 -23.21 3.89
CA ASP A 184 14.96 -24.34 4.28
C ASP A 184 14.24 -24.97 3.06
N SER A 185 14.09 -24.21 1.97
CA SER A 185 13.44 -24.66 0.74
C SER A 185 14.48 -24.92 -0.37
N PRO A 186 14.65 -26.17 -0.85
CA PRO A 186 15.65 -26.48 -1.88
C PRO A 186 15.43 -25.74 -3.21
N LEU A 187 14.20 -25.28 -3.48
CA LEU A 187 13.83 -24.48 -4.65
C LEU A 187 14.42 -23.05 -4.60
N LEU A 188 14.58 -22.47 -3.40
CA LEU A 188 15.04 -21.09 -3.20
C LEU A 188 16.56 -21.01 -2.93
N LYS A 189 17.29 -22.13 -2.98
CA LYS A 189 18.74 -22.17 -2.73
C LYS A 189 19.56 -21.29 -3.68
N TYR A 190 19.10 -21.12 -4.93
CA TYR A 190 19.76 -20.23 -5.89
C TYR A 190 19.51 -18.75 -5.59
N SER A 191 18.29 -18.39 -5.17
CA SER A 191 17.95 -17.01 -4.79
C SER A 191 18.55 -16.59 -3.45
N ALA A 192 18.76 -17.54 -2.53
CA ALA A 192 19.45 -17.28 -1.25
C ALA A 192 20.82 -16.62 -1.45
N LYS A 193 21.60 -17.04 -2.46
CA LYS A 193 22.90 -16.42 -2.79
C LYS A 193 22.76 -14.94 -3.13
N GLU A 194 21.72 -14.56 -3.86
CA GLU A 194 21.46 -13.17 -4.22
C GLU A 194 21.13 -12.32 -3.00
N TYR A 195 20.38 -12.87 -2.03
CA TYR A 195 20.01 -12.17 -0.81
C TYR A 195 21.23 -11.94 0.10
N PHE A 196 22.07 -12.96 0.30
CA PHE A 196 23.33 -12.79 1.05
C PHE A 196 24.29 -11.82 0.36
N PHE A 197 24.33 -11.82 -0.98
CA PHE A 197 25.13 -10.84 -1.72
C PHE A 197 24.64 -9.40 -1.49
N LYS A 198 23.33 -9.18 -1.52
CA LYS A 198 22.73 -7.86 -1.20
C LYS A 198 22.97 -7.45 0.25
N ALA A 199 22.89 -8.37 1.21
CA ALA A 199 23.21 -8.11 2.61
C ALA A 199 24.69 -7.70 2.78
N ALA A 200 25.61 -8.42 2.14
CA ALA A 200 27.04 -8.10 2.18
C ALA A 200 27.32 -6.71 1.59
N LEU A 201 26.67 -6.34 0.47
CA LEU A 201 26.78 -4.99 -0.08
C LEU A 201 26.30 -3.91 0.90
N CYS A 202 25.20 -4.16 1.62
CA CYS A 202 24.72 -3.24 2.65
C CYS A 202 25.72 -3.10 3.81
N HIS A 203 26.38 -4.18 4.23
CA HIS A 203 27.46 -4.13 5.23
C HIS A 203 28.64 -3.28 4.76
N PHE A 204 29.09 -3.45 3.51
CA PHE A 204 30.17 -2.63 2.94
C PHE A 204 29.83 -1.14 2.93
N CYS A 205 28.56 -0.78 2.65
CA CYS A 205 28.10 0.60 2.73
C CYS A 205 28.16 1.16 4.16
N ILE A 206 27.80 0.36 5.17
CA ILE A 206 27.90 0.76 6.59
C ILE A 206 29.36 0.95 6.99
N ASP A 207 30.26 0.05 6.62
CA ASP A 207 31.68 0.15 7.00
C ASP A 207 32.34 1.39 6.38
N MET A 208 31.98 1.73 5.13
CA MET A 208 32.40 2.99 4.52
C MET A 208 31.82 4.23 5.23
N LEU A 209 30.56 4.18 5.67
CA LEU A 209 29.94 5.28 6.43
C LEU A 209 30.58 5.43 7.82
N ASN A 210 30.80 4.32 8.53
CA ASN A 210 31.47 4.29 9.84
C ASN A 210 32.92 4.79 9.74
N ALA A 211 33.66 4.43 8.69
CA ALA A 211 35.01 4.94 8.44
C ALA A 211 35.04 6.46 8.18
N LYS A 212 34.04 7.00 7.46
CA LYS A 212 33.89 8.46 7.24
C LYS A 212 33.52 9.21 8.52
N VAL A 213 32.62 8.68 9.35
CA VAL A 213 32.26 9.27 10.65
C VAL A 213 33.45 9.27 11.60
N TRP A 214 34.24 8.20 11.63
CA TRP A 214 35.46 8.12 12.42
C TRP A 214 36.50 9.15 12.01
N THR A 215 36.74 9.35 10.71
CA THR A 215 37.70 10.37 10.23
C THR A 215 37.26 11.78 10.58
N ILE A 216 35.97 12.10 10.48
CA ILE A 216 35.43 13.42 10.87
C ILE A 216 35.50 13.63 12.39
N ASN A 217 35.08 12.65 13.20
CA ASN A 217 35.13 12.74 14.66
C ASN A 217 36.57 12.79 15.19
N CYS A 218 37.50 12.03 14.61
CA CYS A 218 38.93 12.15 14.95
C CYS A 218 39.50 13.53 14.58
N TRP A 219 39.11 14.10 13.44
CA TRP A 219 39.57 15.43 13.03
C TRP A 219 39.00 16.54 13.92
N MET A 220 37.72 16.44 14.32
CA MET A 220 37.09 17.35 15.27
C MET A 220 37.72 17.25 16.68
N LEU A 221 37.99 16.03 17.16
CA LEU A 221 38.69 15.80 18.43
C LEU A 221 40.12 16.33 18.40
N MET A 222 40.87 16.13 17.32
CA MET A 222 42.22 16.70 17.18
C MET A 222 42.18 18.24 17.12
N ARG A 223 41.22 18.83 16.41
CA ARG A 223 41.08 20.29 16.31
C ARG A 223 40.70 20.94 17.66
N ASN A 224 39.80 20.33 18.43
CA ASN A 224 39.43 20.83 19.76
C ASN A 224 40.59 20.70 20.76
N ARG A 225 41.40 19.64 20.64
CA ARG A 225 42.59 19.43 21.49
C ARG A 225 43.75 20.37 21.15
N ILE A 226 43.85 20.84 19.90
CA ILE A 226 44.83 21.85 19.49
C ILE A 226 44.42 23.25 19.99
N LEU A 227 43.14 23.61 19.92
CA LEU A 227 42.62 24.92 20.37
C LEU A 227 42.75 25.14 21.88
N THR A 228 42.62 24.10 22.71
CA THR A 228 42.81 24.22 24.18
C THR A 228 44.27 24.39 24.59
N VAL A 229 45.22 23.94 23.78
CA VAL A 229 46.65 24.13 24.05
C VAL A 229 47.10 25.56 23.71
N THR A 230 46.50 26.19 22.71
CA THR A 230 46.83 27.58 22.29
C THR A 230 46.20 28.68 23.15
N LEU A 231 45.19 28.38 23.96
CA LEU A 231 44.51 29.35 24.86
C LEU A 231 45.07 29.39 26.29
N ASN A 232 46.00 28.48 26.61
CA ASN A 232 46.66 28.36 27.92
C ASN A 232 48.14 28.80 27.88
N GLN A 233 48.55 29.53 26.84
CA GLN A 233 49.82 30.27 26.74
C GLN A 233 49.51 31.75 26.55
#